data_AF-N1PXE6-F1
#
_entry.id   AF-N1PXE6-F1
#
_cell.length_a   1.000
_cell.length_b   1.000
_cell.length_c   1.000
_cell.angle_alpha   90.00
_cell.angle_beta   90.00
_cell.angle_gamma   90.00
#
_symmetry.space_group_name_H-M   'P 1'
#
loop_
_entity.id
_entity.type
_entity.pdbx_description
1 polymer ?
#
loop_
_entity_poly.entity_id
_entity_poly.type
_entity_poly.pdbx_seq_one_letter_code
_entity_poly.pdbx_strand_id
1 'polypeptide(L)'
;MANSKLHLLQKDGPNQNFVQVKRDWSDLEQKVRYYFDHPHEAERIISNAIKTFREKALTRAAISCYVRRLIHGYASVASDPVVYKPAKFDGRAKYTRGVGFEQFMDNLNNLMSLLAE
;
A
#
# COMPACT_ATOMS: atom_id res chain seq x y z
N MET A 1 -10.39 8.97 -3.85
CA MET A 1 -9.35 9.64 -3.03
C MET A 1 -8.26 8.62 -2.76
N ALA A 2 -7.16 8.65 -3.52
CA ALA A 2 -6.07 7.69 -3.36
C ALA A 2 -5.22 8.12 -2.14
N ASN A 3 -5.46 7.47 -1.01
CA ASN A 3 -4.78 7.70 0.27
C ASN A 3 -3.35 7.13 0.27
N SER A 4 -2.54 7.59 -0.68
CA SER A 4 -1.11 7.41 -0.58
C SER A 4 -0.58 8.33 0.53
N LYS A 5 0.39 7.86 1.32
CA LYS A 5 1.07 8.69 2.32
C LYS A 5 1.86 9.86 1.70
N LEU A 6 1.74 10.06 0.37
CA LEU A 6 2.33 11.17 -0.37
C LEU A 6 1.86 12.54 0.14
N HIS A 7 0.66 12.66 0.74
CA HIS A 7 0.22 13.93 1.34
C HIS A 7 1.09 14.38 2.53
N LEU A 8 1.89 13.47 3.11
CA LEU A 8 2.84 13.78 4.18
C LEU A 8 4.20 14.24 3.64
N LEU A 9 4.44 14.16 2.34
CA LEU A 9 5.68 14.61 1.72
C LEU A 9 5.69 16.14 1.64
N GLN A 10 6.75 16.75 2.16
CA GLN A 10 6.99 18.18 2.07
C GLN A 10 8.25 18.43 1.26
N LYS A 11 8.07 19.07 0.11
CA LYS A 11 9.13 19.25 -0.90
C LYS A 11 10.17 20.30 -0.53
N ASP A 12 9.75 21.35 0.18
CA ASP A 12 10.55 22.54 0.45
C ASP A 12 10.27 23.07 1.87
N GLY A 13 11.13 23.97 2.36
CA GLY A 13 10.95 24.68 3.63
C GLY A 13 11.53 23.96 4.86
N PRO A 14 11.28 24.50 6.07
CA PRO A 14 11.91 24.00 7.31
C PRO A 14 11.54 22.55 7.64
N ASN A 15 10.37 22.10 7.17
CA ASN A 15 9.83 20.76 7.39
C ASN A 15 10.03 19.82 6.18
N GLN A 16 10.84 20.22 5.19
CA GLN A 16 11.19 19.37 4.05
C GLN A 16 11.67 18.00 4.55
N ASN A 17 11.13 16.93 3.96
CA ASN A 17 11.36 15.55 4.41
C ASN A 17 11.71 14.59 3.27
N PHE A 18 11.92 15.12 2.07
CA PHE A 18 12.48 14.39 0.94
C PHE A 18 13.14 15.39 -0.03
N VAL A 19 14.00 14.87 -0.89
CA VAL A 19 14.58 15.62 -2.01
C VAL A 19 13.82 15.21 -3.27
N GLN A 20 13.07 16.15 -3.86
CA GLN A 20 12.40 15.90 -5.14
C GLN A 20 13.44 15.90 -6.25
N VAL A 21 13.32 15.01 -7.23
CA VAL A 21 14.10 15.00 -8.48
C VAL A 21 13.15 15.08 -9.67
N LYS A 22 13.64 15.52 -10.83
CA LYS A 22 12.86 15.55 -12.07
C LYS A 22 12.49 14.13 -12.50
N ARG A 23 11.38 14.02 -13.26
CA ARG A 23 10.89 12.72 -13.75
C ARG A 23 11.84 12.02 -14.72
N ASP A 24 12.66 12.80 -15.42
CA ASP A 24 13.69 12.33 -16.35
C ASP A 24 15.06 12.12 -15.67
N TRP A 25 15.14 12.33 -14.35
CA TRP A 25 16.36 12.19 -13.54
C TRP A 25 17.51 13.13 -13.92
N SER A 26 17.25 14.13 -14.76
CA SER A 26 18.32 15.00 -15.30
C SER A 26 19.05 15.81 -14.22
N ASP A 27 18.48 15.95 -13.02
CA ASP A 27 19.00 16.74 -11.91
C ASP A 27 19.48 15.88 -10.73
N LEU A 28 19.45 14.54 -10.86
CA LEU A 28 19.79 13.64 -9.77
C LEU A 28 21.26 13.80 -9.34
N GLU A 29 22.20 13.72 -10.27
CA GLU A 29 23.64 13.80 -9.95
C GLU A 29 23.99 15.14 -9.29
N GLN A 30 23.46 16.24 -9.86
CA GLN A 30 23.67 17.58 -9.32
C GLN A 30 23.18 17.68 -7.87
N LYS A 31 21.98 17.14 -7.57
CA LYS A 31 21.40 17.17 -6.22
C LYS A 31 22.19 16.31 -5.23
N VAL A 32 22.64 15.13 -5.65
CA VAL A 32 23.48 14.28 -4.80
C VAL A 32 24.78 15.01 -4.44
N ARG A 33 25.46 15.61 -5.42
CA ARG A 33 26.68 16.41 -5.17
C ARG A 33 26.42 17.59 -4.25
N TYR A 34 25.34 18.34 -4.46
CA TYR A 34 24.95 19.44 -3.60
C TYR A 34 24.81 19.00 -2.13
N TYR A 35 24.12 17.88 -1.85
CA TYR A 35 23.93 17.43 -0.47
C TYR A 35 25.16 16.78 0.17
N PHE A 36 26.16 16.34 -0.62
CA PHE A 36 27.47 16.01 -0.07
C PHE A 36 28.20 17.25 0.48
N ASP A 37 28.07 18.38 -0.20
CA ASP A 37 28.69 19.65 0.22
C ASP A 37 27.87 20.36 1.32
N HIS A 38 26.61 19.97 1.54
CA HIS A 38 25.68 20.58 2.52
C HIS A 38 25.14 19.55 3.53
N PRO A 39 26.01 18.89 4.33
CA PRO A 39 25.61 17.79 5.21
C PRO A 39 24.60 18.20 6.29
N HIS A 40 24.68 19.43 6.82
CA HIS A 40 23.72 19.93 7.82
C HIS A 40 22.30 20.08 7.24
N GLU A 41 22.19 20.49 5.98
CA GLU A 41 20.89 20.58 5.31
C GLU A 41 20.32 19.17 5.06
N ALA A 42 21.16 18.24 4.60
CA ALA A 42 20.78 16.85 4.39
C ALA A 42 20.30 16.19 5.70
N GLU A 43 21.03 16.37 6.80
CA GLU A 43 20.69 15.79 8.11
C GLU A 43 19.34 16.31 8.63
N ARG A 44 19.04 17.60 8.41
CA ARG A 44 17.73 18.18 8.73
C ARG A 44 16.60 17.49 7.96
N ILE A 45 16.78 17.28 6.66
CA ILE A 45 15.78 16.61 5.81
C ILE A 45 15.59 15.15 6.26
N ILE A 46 16.69 14.44 6.56
CA ILE A 46 16.67 13.07 7.10
C ILE A 46 15.92 13.01 8.43
N SER A 47 16.24 13.90 9.36
CA SER A 47 15.58 14.01 10.66
C SER A 47 14.07 14.24 10.52
N ASN A 48 13.68 15.14 9.62
CA ASN A 48 12.27 15.40 9.31
C ASN A 48 11.57 14.16 8.71
N ALA A 49 12.26 13.41 7.84
CA ALA A 49 11.75 12.17 7.25
C ALA A 49 11.52 11.09 8.31
N ILE A 50 12.48 10.87 9.21
CA ILE A 50 12.36 9.91 10.32
C ILE A 50 11.18 10.27 11.21
N LYS A 51 11.09 11.54 11.64
CA LYS A 51 10.01 12.04 12.51
C LYS A 51 8.62 11.93 11.88
N THR A 52 8.52 12.12 10.56
CA THR A 52 7.24 12.07 9.85
C THR A 52 6.82 10.62 9.59
N PHE A 53 7.71 9.83 9.01
CA PHE A 53 7.37 8.52 8.49
C PHE A 53 7.61 7.42 9.51
N ARG A 54 8.85 7.24 9.97
CA ARG A 54 9.22 6.11 10.82
C ARG A 54 8.52 6.17 12.18
N GLU A 55 8.50 7.35 12.80
CA GLU A 55 7.99 7.52 14.16
C GLU A 55 6.47 7.63 14.24
N LYS A 56 5.81 8.11 13.17
CA LYS A 56 4.37 8.41 13.20
C LYS A 56 3.58 7.62 12.18
N ALA A 57 3.84 7.83 10.89
CA ALA A 57 2.95 7.37 9.83
C ALA A 57 3.13 5.90 9.43
N LEU A 58 4.31 5.32 9.64
CA LEU A 58 4.68 3.95 9.22
C LEU A 58 4.80 2.97 10.40
N THR A 59 4.35 3.35 11.60
CA THR A 59 4.32 2.43 12.74
C THR A 59 3.30 1.31 12.52
N ARG A 60 3.53 0.14 13.14
CA ARG A 60 2.58 -1.00 13.07
C ARG A 60 1.17 -0.60 13.54
N ALA A 61 1.09 0.19 14.61
CA ALA A 61 -0.16 0.70 15.14
C ALA A 61 -0.84 1.64 14.13
N ALA A 62 -0.12 2.63 13.57
CA ALA A 62 -0.68 3.57 12.61
C ALA A 62 -1.19 2.87 11.34
N ILE A 63 -0.41 1.92 10.79
CA ILE A 63 -0.82 1.14 9.62
C ILE A 63 -2.07 0.33 9.92
N SER A 64 -2.11 -0.38 11.06
CA SER A 64 -3.26 -1.20 11.44
C SER A 64 -4.53 -0.36 11.64
N CYS A 65 -4.41 0.78 12.33
CA CYS A 65 -5.53 1.70 12.54
C CYS A 65 -6.03 2.28 11.21
N TYR A 66 -5.10 2.69 10.34
CA TYR A 66 -5.43 3.21 9.03
C TYR A 66 -6.16 2.18 8.16
N VAL A 67 -5.66 0.95 8.06
CA VAL A 67 -6.30 -0.13 7.29
C VAL A 67 -7.69 -0.44 7.84
N ARG A 68 -7.85 -0.52 9.17
CA ARG A 68 -9.16 -0.74 9.79
C ARG A 68 -10.14 0.38 9.42
N ARG A 69 -9.72 1.65 9.53
CA ARG A 69 -10.56 2.80 9.18
C ARG A 69 -10.92 2.80 7.69
N LEU A 70 -9.97 2.43 6.83
CA LEU A 70 -10.18 2.30 5.39
C LEU A 70 -11.23 1.24 5.07
N ILE A 71 -11.13 0.05 5.67
CA ILE A 71 -12.10 -1.04 5.50
C ILE A 71 -13.50 -0.59 5.94
N HIS A 72 -13.62 0.06 7.11
CA HIS A 72 -14.92 0.56 7.58
C HIS A 72 -15.50 1.66 6.67
N GLY A 73 -14.67 2.60 6.22
CA GLY A 73 -15.12 3.66 5.32
C GLY A 73 -15.51 3.15 3.92
N TYR A 74 -14.83 2.10 3.43
CA TYR A 74 -15.25 1.42 2.21
C TYR A 74 -16.56 0.66 2.42
N ALA A 75 -16.70 -0.06 3.53
CA ALA A 75 -17.91 -0.81 3.86
C ALA A 75 -19.16 0.08 3.95
N SER A 76 -19.04 1.34 4.36
CA SER A 76 -20.19 2.27 4.43
C SER A 76 -20.74 2.69 3.07
N VAL A 77 -20.00 2.48 1.97
CA VAL A 77 -20.43 2.82 0.61
C VAL A 77 -20.53 1.60 -0.30
N ALA A 78 -20.00 0.46 0.14
CA ALA A 78 -20.07 -0.80 -0.59
C ALA A 78 -21.45 -1.45 -0.39
N SER A 79 -21.95 -2.10 -1.44
CA SER A 79 -23.14 -2.95 -1.32
C SER A 79 -22.83 -4.22 -0.53
N ASP A 80 -23.84 -4.75 0.16
CA ASP A 80 -23.69 -5.99 0.92
C ASP A 80 -23.26 -7.16 0.03
N PRO A 81 -22.12 -7.80 0.30
CA PRO A 81 -21.66 -8.91 -0.50
C PRO A 81 -22.54 -10.14 -0.23
N VAL A 82 -23.26 -10.62 -1.25
CA VAL A 82 -23.90 -11.93 -1.13
C VAL A 82 -22.79 -13.01 -1.10
N VAL A 83 -22.64 -13.71 0.02
CA VAL A 83 -21.53 -14.65 0.28
C VAL A 83 -21.81 -16.03 -0.32
N TYR A 84 -23.08 -16.40 -0.50
CA TYR A 84 -23.48 -17.73 -0.95
C TYR A 84 -24.19 -17.68 -2.29
N LYS A 85 -23.96 -18.68 -3.14
CA LYS A 85 -24.85 -18.94 -4.28
C LYS A 85 -26.17 -19.53 -3.74
N PRO A 86 -27.33 -19.18 -4.30
CA PRO A 86 -28.57 -19.88 -3.99
C PRO A 86 -28.39 -21.37 -4.29
N ALA A 87 -28.91 -22.23 -3.41
CA ALA A 87 -28.85 -23.68 -3.60
C ALA A 87 -29.48 -24.05 -4.95
N LYS A 88 -28.81 -24.89 -5.74
CA LYS A 88 -29.50 -25.56 -6.85
C LYS A 88 -30.55 -26.49 -6.25
N PHE A 89 -31.69 -26.59 -6.93
CA PHE A 89 -32.98 -27.27 -6.72
C PHE A 89 -33.13 -28.54 -5.82
N ASP A 90 -32.20 -28.90 -4.93
CA ASP A 90 -32.24 -30.19 -4.22
C ASP A 90 -31.75 -30.14 -2.76
N GLY A 91 -31.86 -28.96 -2.12
CA GLY A 91 -31.75 -28.83 -0.66
C GLY A 91 -30.39 -29.11 -0.02
N ARG A 92 -29.32 -29.36 -0.79
CA ARG A 92 -27.97 -29.58 -0.25
C ARG A 92 -26.90 -28.69 -0.89
N ALA A 93 -26.11 -28.09 0.00
CA ALA A 93 -24.93 -27.24 -0.17
C ALA A 93 -25.16 -25.77 -0.60
N LYS A 94 -25.00 -24.84 0.36
CA LYS A 94 -24.65 -23.44 0.09
C LYS A 94 -23.20 -23.39 -0.37
N TYR A 95 -22.93 -23.12 -1.64
CA TYR A 95 -21.57 -22.87 -2.12
C TYR A 95 -21.20 -21.42 -1.85
N THR A 96 -20.03 -21.16 -1.25
CA THR A 96 -19.48 -19.81 -1.12
C THR A 96 -19.20 -19.22 -2.50
N ARG A 97 -19.39 -17.92 -2.67
CA ARG A 97 -18.86 -17.20 -3.83
C ARG A 97 -17.38 -16.95 -3.60
N GLY A 98 -16.56 -17.62 -4.41
CA GLY A 98 -15.10 -17.67 -4.24
C GLY A 98 -14.65 -18.98 -3.59
N VAL A 99 -13.35 -19.23 -3.67
CA VAL A 99 -12.63 -20.33 -3.01
C VAL A 99 -11.69 -19.75 -1.97
N GLY A 100 -11.36 -20.52 -0.92
CA GLY A 100 -10.31 -20.14 0.02
C GLY A 100 -8.97 -19.96 -0.70
N PHE A 101 -8.05 -19.17 -0.12
CA PHE A 101 -6.76 -18.89 -0.77
C PHE A 101 -5.95 -20.18 -1.02
N GLU A 102 -5.97 -21.10 -0.06
CA GLU A 102 -5.31 -22.39 -0.14
C GLU A 102 -5.88 -23.21 -1.31
N GLN A 103 -7.20 -23.31 -1.39
CA GLN A 103 -7.87 -23.99 -2.49
C GLN A 103 -7.65 -23.28 -3.84
N PHE A 104 -7.55 -21.95 -3.85
CA PHE A 104 -7.18 -21.21 -5.05
C PHE A 104 -5.78 -21.59 -5.54
N MET A 105 -4.80 -21.64 -4.63
CA MET A 105 -3.43 -22.04 -4.94
C MET A 105 -3.34 -23.49 -5.42
N ASP A 106 -4.06 -24.40 -4.76
CA ASP A 106 -4.13 -25.81 -5.18
C ASP A 106 -4.73 -25.95 -6.59
N ASN A 107 -5.83 -25.25 -6.86
CA ASN A 107 -6.45 -25.24 -8.19
C ASN A 107 -5.49 -24.67 -9.25
N LEU A 108 -4.74 -23.61 -8.90
CA LEU A 108 -3.80 -22.96 -9.81
C LEU A 108 -2.60 -23.86 -10.11
N ASN A 109 -2.06 -24.55 -9.11
CA ASN A 109 -0.99 -25.52 -9.29
C ASN A 109 -1.44 -26.71 -10.14
N ASN A 110 -2.63 -27.25 -9.89
CA ASN A 110 -3.20 -28.34 -10.69
C ASN A 110 -3.47 -27.91 -12.14
N LEU A 111 -3.90 -26.66 -12.36
CA LEU A 111 -4.08 -26.13 -13.70
C LEU A 111 -2.73 -25.98 -14.42
N MET A 112 -1.70 -25.52 -13.74
CA MET A 112 -0.36 -25.37 -14.30
C MET A 112 0.28 -26.72 -14.64
N SER A 113 0.03 -27.78 -13.86
CA SER A 113 0.51 -29.13 -14.19
C SER A 113 -0.20 -29.71 -15.41
N LEU A 114 -1.50 -29.44 -15.57
CA LEU A 114 -2.28 -29.90 -16.74
C LEU A 114 -1.93 -29.16 -18.04
N LEU A 115 -1.27 -28.00 -17.95
CA LEU A 115 -0.80 -27.22 -19.10
C LEU A 115 0.69 -27.46 -19.42
N ALA A 116 1.37 -28.26 -18.60
CA ALA A 116 2.77 -28.64 -18.77
C ALA A 116 2.94 -30.04 -19.39
N GLU A 117 1.83 -30.73 -19.68
CA GLU A 117 1.72 -31.94 -20.51
C GLU A 117 1.19 -31.57 -21.91
#